data_AF-S4PSN0-F1
#
_entry.id   AF-S4PSN0-F1
#
_cell.length_a   1.000
_cell.length_b   1.000
_cell.length_c   1.000
_cell.angle_alpha   90.00
_cell.angle_beta   90.00
_cell.angle_gamma   90.00
#
_symmetry.space_group_name_H-M   'P 1'
#
loop_
_entity.id
_entity.type
_entity.pdbx_description
1 polymer ?
#
loop_
_entity_poly.entity_id
_entity_poly.type
_entity_poly.pdbx_seq_one_letter_code
_entity_poly.pdbx_strand_id
1 'polypeptide(L)'
;MIYGCKNLKTLSFVSCNKLTDSSLVHLVKKDSCIESLTVANNTHVTGLFLTGSNPPKLSSLEFYNCYSLQGTVLSAALDSLPSLTTLKLDVCPVTMWKMI
;
A
#
# COMPACT_ATOMS: atom_id res chain seq x y z
N MET A 1 9.68 -5.44 -11.23
CA MET A 1 8.45 -4.92 -11.86
C MET A 1 7.58 -6.11 -12.26
N ILE A 2 6.31 -6.12 -11.87
CA ILE A 2 5.38 -7.21 -12.22
C ILE A 2 4.67 -6.81 -13.51
N TYR A 3 5.07 -7.38 -14.63
CA TYR A 3 4.42 -7.19 -15.92
C TYR A 3 3.76 -8.51 -16.36
N GLY A 4 2.51 -8.44 -16.82
CA GLY A 4 1.82 -9.59 -17.42
C GLY A 4 1.05 -10.51 -16.47
N CYS A 5 1.12 -10.31 -15.15
CA CYS A 5 0.39 -11.12 -14.17
C CYS A 5 -1.09 -10.69 -14.02
N LYS A 6 -1.89 -10.89 -15.07
CA LYS A 6 -3.30 -10.43 -15.14
C LYS A 6 -4.25 -11.06 -14.12
N ASN A 7 -3.87 -12.19 -13.51
CA ASN A 7 -4.68 -12.90 -12.51
C ASN A 7 -4.10 -12.80 -11.09
N LEU A 8 -3.03 -12.02 -10.90
CA LEU A 8 -2.44 -11.84 -9.58
C LEU A 8 -3.33 -10.88 -8.77
N LYS A 9 -3.93 -11.41 -7.71
CA LYS A 9 -4.87 -10.68 -6.84
C LYS A 9 -4.26 -10.30 -5.50
N THR A 10 -3.39 -11.14 -4.97
CA THR A 10 -2.81 -10.97 -3.63
C THR A 10 -1.31 -10.91 -3.73
N LEU A 11 -0.70 -9.96 -3.03
CA LEU A 11 0.74 -9.81 -3.00
C LEU A 11 1.20 -9.40 -1.61
N SER A 12 2.27 -10.03 -1.15
CA SER A 12 2.90 -9.70 0.14
C SER A 12 4.40 -9.49 -0.05
N PHE A 13 4.90 -8.37 0.48
CA PHE A 13 6.32 -8.08 0.54
C PHE A 13 6.77 -8.08 1.99
N VAL A 14 7.50 -9.11 2.40
CA VAL A 14 8.00 -9.27 3.76
C VAL A 14 9.51 -9.11 3.78
N SER A 15 10.02 -8.21 4.61
CA SER A 15 11.46 -7.98 4.80
C SER A 15 12.23 -7.69 3.50
N CYS A 16 11.60 -6.99 2.56
CA CYS A 16 12.18 -6.63 1.27
C CYS A 16 12.95 -5.31 1.42
N ASN A 17 14.20 -5.38 1.89
CA ASN A 17 15.04 -4.22 2.22
C ASN A 17 15.29 -3.19 1.09
N LYS A 18 15.00 -3.51 -0.17
CA LYS A 18 15.10 -2.58 -1.31
C LYS A 18 13.74 -2.13 -1.84
N LEU A 19 12.64 -2.47 -1.15
CA LEU A 19 11.29 -2.11 -1.56
C LEU A 19 11.01 -0.63 -1.27
N THR A 20 10.65 0.09 -2.32
CA THR A 20 10.34 1.53 -2.29
C THR A 20 8.95 1.79 -2.85
N ASP A 21 8.43 3.00 -2.67
CA ASP A 21 7.19 3.45 -3.31
C ASP A 21 7.21 3.27 -4.84
N SER A 22 8.34 3.56 -5.49
CA SER A 22 8.51 3.37 -6.94
C SER A 22 8.40 1.90 -7.37
N SER A 23 8.68 0.95 -6.46
CA SER A 23 8.51 -0.47 -6.72
C SER A 23 7.03 -0.89 -6.70
N LEU A 24 6.18 -0.16 -5.96
CA LEU A 24 4.78 -0.47 -5.71
C LEU A 24 3.80 0.32 -6.58
N VAL A 25 4.21 1.45 -7.17
CA VAL A 25 3.33 2.35 -7.94
C VAL A 25 2.56 1.65 -9.06
N HIS A 26 3.14 0.61 -9.66
CA HIS A 26 2.49 -0.17 -10.72
C HIS A 26 1.37 -1.08 -10.22
N LEU A 27 1.36 -1.43 -8.94
CA LEU A 27 0.37 -2.34 -8.33
C LEU A 27 -0.95 -1.64 -8.01
N VAL A 28 -0.95 -0.31 -7.98
CA VAL A 28 -2.12 0.52 -7.60
C VAL A 28 -2.64 1.37 -8.77
N LYS A 29 -2.22 1.05 -10.00
CA LYS A 29 -2.77 1.66 -11.20
C LYS A 29 -4.19 1.15 -11.48
N LYS A 30 -4.94 1.91 -12.28
CA LYS A 30 -6.32 1.63 -12.66
C LYS A 30 -6.51 0.26 -13.32
N ASP A 31 -5.50 -0.21 -14.06
CA ASP A 31 -5.49 -1.50 -14.75
C ASP A 31 -5.00 -2.68 -13.88
N SER A 32 -4.60 -2.40 -12.63
CA SER A 32 -4.17 -3.43 -11.70
C SER A 32 -5.31 -4.40 -11.35
N CYS A 33 -4.97 -5.68 -11.23
CA CYS A 33 -5.86 -6.73 -10.75
C CYS A 33 -5.66 -7.08 -9.27
N ILE A 34 -4.78 -6.33 -8.59
CA ILE A 34 -4.50 -6.54 -7.17
C ILE A 34 -5.70 -6.13 -6.33
N GLU A 35 -6.13 -7.06 -5.50
CA GLU A 35 -7.22 -6.94 -4.54
C GLU A 35 -6.68 -6.79 -3.11
N SER A 36 -5.54 -7.41 -2.80
CA SER A 36 -4.91 -7.34 -1.47
C SER A 36 -3.39 -7.13 -1.56
N LEU A 37 -2.90 -6.13 -0.84
CA LEU A 37 -1.48 -5.79 -0.74
C LEU A 37 -1.05 -5.75 0.72
N THR A 38 -0.07 -6.59 1.07
CA THR A 38 0.59 -6.59 2.38
C THR A 38 2.03 -6.12 2.24
N VAL A 39 2.46 -5.18 3.08
CA VAL A 39 3.85 -4.71 3.17
C VAL A 39 4.29 -4.84 4.63
N ALA A 40 5.26 -5.72 4.88
CA ALA A 40 5.70 -6.06 6.23
C ALA A 40 7.22 -5.94 6.40
N ASN A 41 7.67 -5.33 7.50
CA ASN A 41 9.10 -5.15 7.81
C ASN A 41 9.89 -4.44 6.70
N ASN A 42 9.30 -3.41 6.08
CA ASN A 42 9.98 -2.62 5.05
C ASN A 42 10.24 -1.20 5.57
N THR A 43 11.47 -0.72 5.37
CA THR A 43 11.97 0.55 5.95
C THR A 43 12.06 1.69 4.94
N HIS A 44 11.59 1.50 3.71
CA HIS A 44 11.70 2.50 2.64
C HIS A 44 10.37 2.78 1.92
N VAL A 45 9.28 2.15 2.36
CA VAL A 45 7.93 2.43 1.84
C VAL A 45 7.31 3.53 2.69
N THR A 46 6.96 4.64 2.05
CA THR A 46 6.41 5.83 2.71
C THR A 46 4.90 5.97 2.55
N GLY A 47 4.31 5.25 1.59
CA GLY A 47 2.89 5.34 1.24
C GLY A 47 2.64 6.25 0.03
N LEU A 48 3.65 6.96 -0.46
CA LEU A 48 3.55 7.84 -1.63
C LEU A 48 3.11 7.11 -2.90
N PHE A 49 3.35 5.81 -3.01
CA PHE A 49 2.88 5.03 -4.15
C PHE A 49 1.36 5.06 -4.34
N LEU A 50 0.59 5.35 -3.28
CA LEU A 50 -0.87 5.45 -3.30
C LEU A 50 -1.36 6.83 -3.77
N THR A 51 -0.50 7.86 -3.78
CA THR A 51 -0.91 9.22 -4.13
C THR A 51 -1.26 9.34 -5.61
N GLY A 52 -2.45 9.90 -5.89
CA GLY A 52 -2.97 9.96 -7.27
C GLY A 52 -3.28 8.60 -7.90
N SER A 53 -3.26 7.53 -7.10
CA SER A 53 -3.65 6.19 -7.53
C SER A 53 -5.17 6.01 -7.42
N ASN A 54 -5.73 5.13 -8.25
CA ASN A 54 -7.15 4.78 -8.19
C ASN A 54 -7.34 3.32 -8.62
N PRO A 55 -6.88 2.36 -7.80
CA PRO A 55 -7.05 0.94 -8.08
C PRO A 55 -8.50 0.50 -7.77
N PRO A 56 -9.32 0.18 -8.78
CA PRO A 56 -10.74 -0.10 -8.59
C PRO A 56 -11.04 -1.47 -7.95
N LYS A 57 -10.00 -2.27 -7.68
CA LYS A 57 -10.13 -3.62 -7.13
C LYS A 57 -9.46 -3.79 -5.77
N LEU A 58 -8.61 -2.84 -5.36
CA LEU A 58 -7.86 -2.95 -4.12
C LEU A 58 -8.82 -2.77 -2.94
N SER A 59 -9.08 -3.86 -2.23
CA SER A 59 -10.01 -3.91 -1.10
C SER A 59 -9.30 -4.08 0.25
N SER A 60 -8.07 -4.60 0.23
CA SER A 60 -7.27 -4.85 1.43
C SER A 60 -5.87 -4.25 1.29
N LEU A 61 -5.50 -3.40 2.25
CA LEU A 61 -4.19 -2.81 2.36
C LEU A 61 -3.68 -2.98 3.79
N GLU A 62 -2.55 -3.67 3.93
CA GLU A 62 -2.03 -4.04 5.24
C GLU A 62 -0.56 -3.66 5.36
N PHE A 63 -0.23 -2.90 6.41
CA PHE A 63 1.12 -2.53 6.75
C PHE A 63 1.49 -3.06 8.12
N TYR A 64 2.59 -3.79 8.18
CA TYR A 64 3.13 -4.35 9.41
C TYR A 64 4.56 -3.84 9.60
N ASN A 65 4.84 -3.20 10.73
CA ASN A 65 6.18 -2.80 11.11
C ASN A 65 6.88 -1.93 10.03
N CYS A 66 6.15 -0.96 9.48
CA CYS A 66 6.61 -0.08 8.40
C CYS A 66 6.86 1.33 8.93
N TYR A 67 8.07 1.55 9.49
CA TYR A 67 8.41 2.77 10.23
C TYR A 67 8.51 4.05 9.38
N SER A 68 8.61 3.94 8.06
CA SER A 68 8.73 5.10 7.17
C SER A 68 7.40 5.56 6.59
N LEU A 69 6.29 4.89 6.93
CA LEU A 69 4.96 5.31 6.51
C LEU A 69 4.63 6.70 7.05
N GLN A 70 4.11 7.54 6.16
CA GLN A 70 3.69 8.89 6.46
C GLN A 70 2.17 8.94 6.61
N GLY A 71 1.69 9.22 7.82
CA GLY A 71 0.24 9.27 8.11
C GLY A 71 -0.52 10.25 7.22
N THR A 72 0.06 11.43 6.97
CA THR A 72 -0.52 12.47 6.10
C THR A 72 -0.65 12.03 4.64
N VAL A 73 0.25 11.18 4.16
CA VAL A 73 0.20 10.64 2.81
C VAL A 73 -0.87 9.56 2.72
N LEU A 74 -0.95 8.71 3.74
CA LEU A 74 -1.96 7.67 3.79
C LEU A 74 -3.37 8.26 3.93
N SER A 75 -3.62 9.28 4.77
CA SER A 75 -4.92 9.98 4.84
C SER A 75 -5.39 10.39 3.46
N ALA A 76 -4.55 11.20 2.79
CA ALA A 76 -4.91 11.81 1.53
C ALA A 76 -5.17 10.76 0.45
N ALA A 77 -4.49 9.60 0.54
CA ALA A 77 -4.72 8.50 -0.37
C ALA A 77 -6.02 7.74 -0.10
N LEU A 78 -6.46 7.61 1.15
CA LEU A 78 -7.66 6.82 1.48
C LEU A 78 -8.93 7.31 0.77
N ASP A 79 -9.08 8.63 0.61
CA ASP A 79 -10.19 9.23 -0.15
C ASP A 79 -10.20 8.84 -1.64
N SER A 80 -9.06 8.39 -2.17
CA SER A 80 -8.89 7.99 -3.56
C SER A 80 -8.94 6.47 -3.81
N LEU A 81 -9.20 5.67 -2.76
CA LEU A 81 -9.28 4.20 -2.84
C LEU A 81 -10.74 3.73 -2.77
N PRO A 82 -11.47 3.67 -3.91
CA PRO A 82 -12.94 3.54 -3.91
C PRO A 82 -13.48 2.19 -3.42
N SER A 83 -12.63 1.17 -3.36
CA SER A 83 -13.02 -0.21 -3.02
C SER A 83 -12.37 -0.70 -1.73
N LEU A 84 -11.63 0.15 -1.04
CA LEU A 84 -10.92 -0.24 0.17
C LEU A 84 -11.91 -0.48 1.32
N THR A 85 -11.92 -1.71 1.84
CA THR A 85 -12.75 -2.10 2.99
C THR A 85 -11.92 -2.49 4.20
N THR A 86 -10.65 -2.85 3.99
CA THR A 86 -9.74 -3.29 5.03
C THR A 86 -8.45 -2.47 4.96
N LEU A 87 -8.20 -1.72 6.02
CA LEU A 87 -6.91 -1.09 6.30
C LEU A 87 -6.38 -1.64 7.61
N LYS A 88 -5.20 -2.26 7.59
CA LYS A 88 -4.50 -2.69 8.81
C LYS A 88 -3.18 -1.96 8.95
N LEU A 89 -2.97 -1.39 10.12
CA LEU A 89 -1.75 -0.69 10.50
C LEU A 89 -1.28 -1.29 11.82
N ASP A 90 -0.26 -2.13 11.76
CA ASP A 90 0.31 -2.77 12.94
C ASP A 90 1.78 -2.40 13.07
N VAL A 91 2.22 -2.08 14.30
CA VAL A 91 3.57 -1.59 14.61
C VAL A 91 4.03 -0.47 13.64
N CYS A 92 3.11 0.42 13.24
CA CYS A 92 3.39 1.58 12.39
C CYS A 92 3.63 2.83 13.25
N PRO A 93 4.27 3.89 12.72
CA PRO A 93 4.59 5.09 13.49
C PRO A 93 3.38 5.71 14.18
N VAL A 94 3.57 6.26 15.38
CA VAL A 94 2.50 6.92 16.18
C VAL A 94 1.82 8.08 15.45
N THR A 95 2.49 8.68 14.47
CA THR A 95 1.91 9.72 13.59
C THR A 95 0.73 9.19 12.77
N MET A 96 0.61 7.88 12.59
CA MET A 96 -0.51 7.21 11.95
C MET A 96 -1.75 7.17 12.83
N TRP A 97 -1.65 7.37 14.15
CA TRP A 97 -2.79 7.29 15.07
C TRP A 97 -3.63 8.57 15.12
N LYS A 98 -3.15 9.65 14.50
CA LYS A 98 -3.94 10.88 14.30
C LYS A 98 -4.92 10.78 13.11
N MET A 99 -4.97 9.62 12.46
CA MET A 99 -5.85 9.30 11.34
C MET A 99 -7.24 8.78 11.76
N ILE A 100 -7.41 8.48 13.04
CA ILE A 100 -8.66 8.02 13.67
C ILE A 100 -9.20 9.19 14.49
#